data_AF-A0A356KQK3-F1
#
_entry.id   AF-A0A356KQK3-F1
#
_cell.length_a   1.000
_cell.length_b   1.000
_cell.length_c   1.000
_cell.angle_alpha   90.00
_cell.angle_beta   90.00
_cell.angle_gamma   90.00
#
_symmetry.space_group_name_H-M   'P 1'
#
loop_
_entity.id
_entity.type
_entity.pdbx_description
1 polymer ?
#
loop_
_entity_poly.entity_id
_entity_poly.type
_entity_poly.pdbx_seq_one_letter_code
_entity_poly.pdbx_strand_id
1 'polypeptide(L)'
;MSDLQKPQAAWTRLLGHELAATYLAALGELAELERRYSLERVRVLVLGDRAEVVGPGGVQLRGVALGRNTAPDGSLWLRLDAQRRVTLFSAPNGQVAVAAGPNGALAPLNGSGLSGAWDLPPAVQPVQELRLLVVPDWLGRIDAVWDGREAHDRDARRLFGDALAVVADRLRDARLALRDALREWAQLRGSAFLEQDVSELASEASTRDPSGSLTRRGSGFLPALVSAMAADSNAGPQAVARRVVIAQPAVFGTHNRGRGRLRPFSPGEACPAGRWTFRCVRGAEQGLGGREEFDCSAKIAGDDQTLSFSGLRVGFPYMGPRGFGPLLLERTPTKKGDPQDELLASAQALVVTGESSTNTDGGVLHWQLRETAPDRWAVDVHMSVARGTGDLVAQAEGVAKGAPFRATERNVSGLSLVWRLGPQPVDGASGHVDLHFFRADERPDEFVVVTEVQRDSAIQALLAAEAGAVLRSGPVPTIPDGHAHAGVLSSLLIGGLS
;
A
#
# COMPACT_ATOMS: atom_id res chain seq x y z
N MET A 1 -3.90 -28.96 37.94
CA MET A 1 -4.61 -28.19 36.90
C MET A 1 -4.03 -26.80 36.94
N SER A 2 -3.52 -26.28 35.82
CA SER A 2 -2.99 -24.92 35.73
C SER A 2 -4.13 -23.91 35.91
N ASP A 3 -4.06 -23.04 36.91
CA ASP A 3 -5.03 -21.97 37.07
C ASP A 3 -4.78 -20.86 36.03
N LEU A 4 -5.53 -20.91 34.94
CA LEU A 4 -5.48 -19.92 33.87
C LEU A 4 -6.26 -18.63 34.20
N GLN A 5 -6.93 -18.55 35.37
CA GLN A 5 -7.60 -17.34 35.87
C GLN A 5 -6.58 -16.30 36.39
N LYS A 6 -5.48 -16.11 35.66
CA LYS A 6 -4.50 -15.07 35.95
C LYS A 6 -5.10 -13.69 35.63
N PRO A 7 -4.73 -12.66 36.41
CA PRO A 7 -5.09 -11.28 36.08
C PRO A 7 -4.63 -10.92 34.66
N GLN A 8 -5.44 -10.15 33.95
CA GLN A 8 -5.18 -9.71 32.58
C GLN A 8 -3.77 -9.11 32.40
N ALA A 9 -3.29 -8.34 33.38
CA ALA A 9 -1.94 -7.77 33.36
C ALA A 9 -0.81 -8.83 33.32
N ALA A 10 -1.02 -10.01 33.91
CA ALA A 10 -0.05 -11.10 33.89
C ALA A 10 0.02 -11.77 32.50
N TRP A 11 -1.13 -11.97 31.86
CA TRP A 11 -1.24 -12.46 30.48
C TRP A 11 -0.60 -11.49 29.48
N THR A 12 -0.89 -10.19 29.63
CA THR A 12 -0.30 -9.11 28.81
C THR A 12 1.22 -9.13 28.87
N ARG A 13 1.76 -9.21 30.09
CA ARG A 13 3.19 -9.19 30.30
C ARG A 13 3.86 -10.42 29.68
N LEU A 14 3.30 -11.62 29.89
CA LEU A 14 3.94 -12.85 29.42
C LEU A 14 3.81 -13.06 27.91
N LEU A 15 2.58 -13.05 27.36
CA LEU A 15 2.36 -13.39 25.94
C LEU A 15 2.59 -12.19 25.03
N GLY A 16 2.17 -10.99 25.45
CA GLY A 16 2.31 -9.77 24.66
C GLY A 16 3.74 -9.23 24.68
N HIS A 17 4.24 -8.86 25.86
CA HIS A 17 5.53 -8.17 25.97
C HIS A 17 6.74 -9.12 25.94
N GLU A 18 6.72 -10.15 26.78
CA GLU A 18 7.87 -11.04 26.93
C GLU A 18 8.00 -11.97 25.70
N LEU A 19 6.97 -12.75 25.36
CA LEU A 19 7.04 -13.70 24.23
C LEU A 19 7.01 -13.01 22.85
N ALA A 20 5.95 -12.27 22.55
CA ALA A 20 5.70 -11.81 21.19
C ALA A 20 6.54 -10.59 20.81
N ALA A 21 6.54 -9.54 21.63
CA ALA A 21 7.23 -8.27 21.35
C ALA A 21 8.76 -8.35 21.45
N THR A 22 9.29 -9.32 22.20
CA THR A 22 10.74 -9.46 22.41
C THR A 22 11.31 -10.58 21.56
N TYR A 23 10.92 -11.83 21.84
CA TYR A 23 11.55 -12.99 21.20
C TYR A 23 11.03 -13.28 19.80
N LEU A 24 9.70 -13.40 19.61
CA LEU A 24 9.13 -13.69 18.29
C LEU A 24 9.40 -12.53 17.31
N ALA A 25 9.41 -11.31 17.81
CA ALA A 25 9.74 -10.11 17.04
C ALA A 25 11.13 -10.17 16.42
N ALA A 26 12.14 -10.28 17.27
CA ALA A 26 13.51 -10.30 16.79
C ALA A 26 13.79 -11.56 15.95
N LEU A 27 13.12 -12.69 16.19
CA LEU A 27 13.20 -13.88 15.33
C LEU A 27 12.63 -13.63 13.92
N GLY A 28 11.50 -12.94 13.82
CA GLY A 28 10.87 -12.59 12.54
C GLY A 28 11.70 -11.59 11.73
N GLU A 29 12.24 -10.55 12.38
CA GLU A 29 13.13 -9.57 11.74
C GLU A 29 14.41 -10.22 11.23
N LEU A 30 15.05 -11.06 12.04
CA LEU A 30 16.24 -11.80 11.63
C LEU A 30 15.96 -12.78 10.48
N ALA A 31 14.79 -13.43 10.47
CA ALA A 31 14.41 -14.31 9.37
C ALA A 31 14.15 -13.55 8.05
N GLU A 32 13.51 -12.38 8.11
CA GLU A 32 13.30 -11.55 6.91
C GLU A 32 14.62 -10.98 6.38
N LEU A 33 15.51 -10.53 7.27
CA LEU A 33 16.86 -10.14 6.88
C LEU A 33 17.60 -11.35 6.28
N GLU A 34 17.63 -12.51 6.93
CA GLU A 34 18.27 -13.72 6.40
C GLU A 34 17.78 -14.02 4.97
N ARG A 35 16.46 -13.96 4.73
CA ARG A 35 15.86 -14.20 3.41
C ARG A 35 16.31 -13.19 2.35
N ARG A 36 16.43 -11.91 2.67
CA ARG A 36 16.89 -10.88 1.71
C ARG A 36 18.33 -11.06 1.25
N TYR A 37 19.16 -11.68 2.09
CA TYR A 37 20.57 -11.95 1.80
C TYR A 37 20.80 -13.36 1.23
N SER A 38 19.82 -14.28 1.34
CA SER A 38 19.95 -15.69 0.91
C SER A 38 19.04 -16.11 -0.24
N LEU A 39 17.98 -15.36 -0.55
CA LEU A 39 17.00 -15.71 -1.59
C LEU A 39 16.93 -14.65 -2.68
N GLU A 40 16.68 -15.10 -3.91
CA GLU A 40 16.33 -14.26 -5.05
C GLU A 40 14.83 -14.01 -5.09
N ARG A 41 14.34 -13.13 -4.22
CA ARG A 41 12.95 -12.67 -4.28
C ARG A 41 12.84 -11.40 -5.10
N VAL A 42 11.67 -11.22 -5.68
CA VAL A 42 11.30 -10.02 -6.43
C VAL A 42 10.06 -9.43 -5.79
N ARG A 43 10.18 -8.19 -5.30
CA ARG A 43 9.03 -7.40 -4.89
C ARG A 43 8.54 -6.59 -6.08
N VAL A 44 7.23 -6.49 -6.25
CA VAL A 44 6.62 -5.68 -7.31
C VAL A 44 5.78 -4.59 -6.65
N LEU A 45 6.08 -3.34 -7.00
CA LEU A 45 5.32 -2.17 -6.58
C LEU A 45 4.45 -1.72 -7.74
N VAL A 46 3.22 -1.31 -7.47
CA VAL A 46 2.31 -0.78 -8.48
C VAL A 46 2.37 0.74 -8.44
N LEU A 47 2.68 1.39 -9.57
CA LEU A 47 2.81 2.83 -9.71
C LEU A 47 1.72 3.37 -10.65
N GLY A 48 0.87 4.29 -10.17
CA GLY A 48 -0.08 5.07 -11.00
C GLY A 48 -1.54 5.03 -10.55
N ASP A 49 -2.36 5.85 -11.23
CA ASP A 49 -3.73 6.30 -10.88
C ASP A 49 -4.83 5.24 -10.89
N ARG A 50 -4.46 3.95 -10.98
CA ARG A 50 -5.37 2.81 -11.11
C ARG A 50 -5.03 1.65 -10.18
N ALA A 51 -4.36 1.91 -9.06
CA ALA A 51 -4.04 0.89 -8.05
C ALA A 51 -5.30 0.17 -7.51
N GLU A 52 -6.47 0.82 -7.52
CA GLU A 52 -7.77 0.23 -7.17
C GLU A 52 -8.16 -0.96 -8.06
N VAL A 53 -7.62 -1.05 -9.29
CA VAL A 53 -7.97 -2.08 -10.27
C VAL A 53 -7.26 -3.41 -9.99
N VAL A 54 -6.28 -3.44 -9.08
CA VAL A 54 -5.23 -4.45 -9.15
C VAL A 54 -5.03 -5.24 -7.85
N GLY A 55 -5.64 -4.78 -6.76
CA GLY A 55 -5.54 -5.41 -5.45
C GLY A 55 -4.17 -5.22 -4.77
N PRO A 56 -4.11 -5.21 -3.43
CA PRO A 56 -2.91 -4.85 -2.67
C PRO A 56 -1.83 -5.96 -2.57
N GLY A 57 -1.98 -7.09 -3.24
CA GLY A 57 -1.00 -8.17 -3.22
C GLY A 57 -1.33 -9.24 -4.26
N GLY A 58 -0.30 -9.86 -4.85
CA GLY A 58 -0.49 -11.02 -5.72
C GLY A 58 0.45 -11.14 -6.92
N VAL A 59 1.19 -10.08 -7.29
CA VAL A 59 2.13 -10.17 -8.42
C VAL A 59 3.39 -10.90 -8.01
N GLN A 60 3.56 -12.11 -8.52
CA GLN A 60 4.77 -12.90 -8.38
C GLN A 60 5.45 -12.96 -9.72
N LEU A 61 6.63 -12.35 -9.84
CA LEU A 61 7.44 -12.41 -11.06
C LEU A 61 8.67 -13.29 -10.82
N ARG A 62 9.02 -14.07 -11.84
CA ARG A 62 10.21 -14.93 -11.88
C ARG A 62 11.00 -14.63 -13.15
N GLY A 63 12.32 -14.75 -13.05
CA GLY A 63 13.24 -14.49 -14.17
C GLY A 63 13.39 -13.00 -14.50
N VAL A 64 13.22 -12.11 -13.52
CA VAL A 64 13.42 -10.66 -13.69
C VAL A 64 14.89 -10.37 -13.96
N ALA A 65 15.16 -9.60 -15.01
CA ALA A 65 16.48 -9.11 -15.37
C ALA A 65 16.38 -7.62 -15.70
N LEU A 66 16.88 -6.78 -14.77
CA LEU A 66 16.78 -5.33 -14.88
C LEU A 66 17.44 -4.83 -16.17
N GLY A 67 16.75 -3.94 -16.89
CA GLY A 67 17.21 -3.39 -18.17
C GLY A 67 17.19 -4.35 -19.37
N ARG A 68 16.87 -5.64 -19.17
CA ARG A 68 16.73 -6.63 -20.24
C ARG A 68 15.26 -6.96 -20.52
N ASN A 69 14.53 -7.42 -19.50
CA ASN A 69 13.10 -7.69 -19.61
C ASN A 69 12.24 -6.72 -18.79
N THR A 70 12.88 -5.71 -18.20
CA THR A 70 12.28 -4.50 -17.64
C THR A 70 12.93 -3.28 -18.31
N ALA A 71 12.40 -2.09 -18.05
CA ALA A 71 13.17 -0.87 -18.28
C ALA A 71 14.44 -0.83 -17.41
N PRO A 72 15.43 0.04 -17.73
CA PRO A 72 16.67 0.16 -16.96
C PRO A 72 16.47 0.49 -15.48
N ASP A 73 15.39 1.19 -15.15
CA ASP A 73 15.02 1.55 -13.78
C ASP A 73 14.19 0.45 -13.06
N GLY A 74 13.98 -0.71 -13.70
CA GLY A 74 13.15 -1.79 -13.18
C GLY A 74 11.66 -1.64 -13.45
N SER A 75 11.25 -0.68 -14.28
CA SER A 75 9.84 -0.49 -14.61
C SER A 75 9.30 -1.53 -15.60
N LEU A 76 8.03 -1.87 -15.44
CA LEU A 76 7.20 -2.58 -16.40
C LEU A 76 5.90 -1.80 -16.63
N TRP A 77 5.26 -2.01 -17.77
CA TRP A 77 3.94 -1.46 -18.07
C TRP A 77 2.96 -2.59 -18.28
N LEU A 78 1.76 -2.43 -17.75
CA LEU A 78 0.69 -3.41 -17.74
C LEU A 78 -0.41 -3.00 -18.70
N ARG A 79 -0.92 -3.97 -19.46
CA ARG A 79 -2.24 -3.90 -20.10
C ARG A 79 -3.09 -5.07 -19.62
N LEU A 80 -4.30 -4.76 -19.20
CA LEU A 80 -5.33 -5.74 -18.88
C LEU A 80 -6.53 -5.49 -19.80
N ASP A 81 -6.95 -6.51 -20.53
CA ASP A 81 -8.12 -6.41 -21.41
C ASP A 81 -9.42 -6.86 -20.73
N ALA A 82 -10.54 -6.72 -21.45
CA ALA A 82 -11.87 -7.11 -20.97
C ALA A 82 -12.02 -8.63 -20.75
N GLN A 83 -11.11 -9.42 -21.34
CA GLN A 83 -11.04 -10.88 -21.21
C GLN A 83 -10.10 -11.30 -20.08
N ARG A 84 -9.66 -10.36 -19.23
CA ARG A 84 -8.74 -10.57 -18.11
C ARG A 84 -7.38 -11.11 -18.54
N ARG A 85 -6.95 -10.85 -19.78
CA ARG A 85 -5.60 -11.16 -20.22
C ARG A 85 -4.67 -10.05 -19.74
N VAL A 86 -3.66 -10.46 -18.99
CA VAL A 86 -2.57 -9.58 -18.57
C VAL A 86 -1.48 -9.61 -19.63
N THR A 87 -0.97 -8.43 -19.99
CA THR A 87 0.24 -8.29 -20.80
C THR A 87 1.19 -7.29 -20.13
N LEU A 88 2.44 -7.70 -19.94
CA LEU A 88 3.52 -6.89 -19.40
C LEU A 88 4.44 -6.43 -20.54
N PHE A 89 4.90 -5.20 -20.44
CA PHE A 89 5.79 -4.56 -21.41
C PHE A 89 7.01 -3.96 -20.71
N SER A 90 8.17 -4.00 -21.35
CA SER A 90 9.42 -3.39 -20.84
C SER A 90 9.60 -1.92 -21.22
N ALA A 91 8.67 -1.35 -21.99
CA ALA A 91 8.66 0.04 -22.42
C ALA A 91 7.23 0.60 -22.39
N PRO A 92 7.07 1.93 -22.24
CA PRO A 92 5.76 2.59 -22.35
C PRO A 92 5.15 2.37 -23.76
N ASN A 93 3.84 2.59 -23.87
CA ASN A 93 3.06 2.44 -25.12
C ASN A 93 2.91 1.00 -25.65
N GLY A 94 3.43 0.00 -24.93
CA GLY A 94 3.24 -1.40 -25.26
C GLY A 94 4.09 -1.91 -26.42
N GLN A 95 5.24 -1.28 -26.69
CA GLN A 95 6.08 -1.62 -27.85
C GLN A 95 6.76 -3.00 -27.72
N VAL A 96 7.16 -3.40 -26.51
CA VAL A 96 7.90 -4.65 -26.27
C VAL A 96 7.21 -5.46 -25.19
N ALA A 97 6.38 -6.43 -25.59
CA ALA A 97 5.73 -7.34 -24.67
C ALA A 97 6.74 -8.38 -24.16
N VAL A 98 6.80 -8.54 -22.84
CA VAL A 98 7.75 -9.43 -22.16
C VAL A 98 7.07 -10.59 -21.46
N ALA A 99 5.81 -10.47 -21.05
CA ALA A 99 5.04 -11.59 -20.53
C ALA A 99 3.55 -11.39 -20.78
N ALA A 100 2.78 -12.46 -20.96
CA ALA A 100 1.33 -12.37 -21.05
C ALA A 100 0.63 -13.66 -20.65
N GLY A 101 -0.64 -13.55 -20.28
CA GLY A 101 -1.55 -14.68 -20.23
C GLY A 101 -2.88 -14.39 -19.51
N PRO A 102 -3.80 -15.37 -19.53
CA PRO A 102 -5.15 -15.19 -19.01
C PRO A 102 -5.18 -15.22 -17.49
N ASN A 103 -6.10 -14.44 -16.90
CA ASN A 103 -6.38 -14.46 -15.47
C ASN A 103 -5.14 -14.29 -14.58
N GLY A 104 -4.15 -13.52 -15.05
CA GLY A 104 -2.93 -13.26 -14.30
C GLY A 104 -1.86 -14.37 -14.36
N ALA A 105 -2.10 -15.49 -15.03
CA ALA A 105 -1.06 -16.48 -15.30
C ALA A 105 -0.15 -15.99 -16.43
N LEU A 106 1.06 -15.52 -16.10
CA LEU A 106 1.98 -14.88 -17.03
C LEU A 106 3.01 -15.87 -17.57
N ALA A 107 3.00 -16.06 -18.89
CA ALA A 107 4.03 -16.79 -19.62
C ALA A 107 4.99 -15.83 -20.30
N PRO A 108 6.28 -16.18 -20.45
CA PRO A 108 7.26 -15.34 -21.11
C PRO A 108 6.94 -15.19 -22.60
N LEU A 109 7.15 -13.98 -23.11
CA LEU A 109 7.06 -13.66 -24.54
C LEU A 109 8.43 -13.28 -25.08
N ASN A 110 8.67 -13.52 -26.37
CA ASN A 110 9.85 -13.07 -27.10
C ASN A 110 11.19 -13.47 -26.44
N GLY A 111 11.24 -14.63 -25.77
CA GLY A 111 12.44 -15.11 -25.09
C GLY A 111 12.87 -14.25 -23.88
N SER A 112 11.96 -13.44 -23.32
CA SER A 112 12.25 -12.56 -22.18
C SER A 112 12.68 -13.30 -20.90
N GLY A 113 12.25 -14.55 -20.75
CA GLY A 113 12.38 -15.33 -19.51
C GLY A 113 11.49 -14.85 -18.36
N LEU A 114 10.75 -13.74 -18.52
CA LEU A 114 9.89 -13.17 -17.49
C LEU A 114 8.57 -13.96 -17.42
N SER A 115 8.29 -14.56 -16.27
CA SER A 115 7.06 -15.32 -16.02
C SER A 115 6.48 -14.95 -14.66
N GLY A 116 5.25 -15.38 -14.39
CA GLY A 116 4.65 -15.04 -13.11
C GLY A 116 3.21 -15.46 -12.93
N ALA A 117 2.68 -15.06 -11.78
CA ALA A 117 1.28 -15.18 -11.45
C ALA A 117 0.77 -13.86 -10.87
N TRP A 118 -0.52 -13.62 -11.02
CA TRP A 118 -1.21 -12.47 -10.48
C TRP A 118 -2.61 -12.86 -10.05
N ASP A 119 -2.88 -12.77 -8.75
CA ASP A 119 -4.25 -12.87 -8.24
C ASP A 119 -5.05 -11.61 -8.56
N LEU A 120 -5.69 -11.62 -9.74
CA LEU A 120 -6.58 -10.55 -10.17
C LEU A 120 -7.93 -10.65 -9.42
N PRO A 121 -8.46 -9.54 -8.87
CA PRO A 121 -9.77 -9.55 -8.24
C PRO A 121 -10.89 -9.99 -9.21
N PRO A 122 -12.03 -10.48 -8.73
CA PRO A 122 -13.10 -11.01 -9.59
C PRO A 122 -13.76 -9.96 -10.51
N ALA A 123 -13.72 -8.68 -10.13
CA ALA A 123 -14.21 -7.56 -10.94
C ALA A 123 -13.04 -6.63 -11.29
N VAL A 124 -12.47 -6.77 -12.49
CA VAL A 124 -11.38 -5.92 -12.96
C VAL A 124 -11.78 -5.17 -14.22
N GLN A 125 -11.66 -3.85 -14.20
CA GLN A 125 -11.86 -3.04 -15.42
C GLN A 125 -10.64 -3.14 -16.33
N PRO A 126 -10.80 -3.03 -17.65
CA PRO A 126 -9.68 -2.95 -18.57
C PRO A 126 -8.73 -1.80 -18.20
N VAL A 127 -7.44 -2.11 -18.14
CA VAL A 127 -6.38 -1.14 -17.82
C VAL A 127 -5.43 -1.04 -18.99
N GLN A 128 -5.10 0.19 -19.36
CA GLN A 128 -3.99 0.45 -20.24
C GLN A 128 -2.91 1.21 -19.45
N GLU A 129 -1.68 0.74 -19.58
CA GLU A 129 -0.45 1.45 -19.18
C GLU A 129 -0.28 1.70 -17.68
N LEU A 130 -0.72 0.77 -16.83
CA LEU A 130 -0.34 0.82 -15.42
C LEU A 130 1.14 0.47 -15.27
N ARG A 131 1.90 1.28 -14.55
CA ARG A 131 3.32 1.04 -14.33
C ARG A 131 3.54 0.15 -13.11
N LEU A 132 4.47 -0.80 -13.21
CA LEU A 132 4.96 -1.62 -12.11
C LEU A 132 6.43 -1.31 -11.92
N LEU A 133 6.91 -1.27 -10.69
CA LEU A 133 8.32 -1.17 -10.37
C LEU A 133 8.78 -2.46 -9.71
N VAL A 134 9.77 -3.10 -10.30
CA VAL A 134 10.31 -4.36 -9.84
C VAL A 134 11.53 -4.09 -8.98
N VAL A 135 11.52 -4.63 -7.75
CA VAL A 135 12.54 -4.44 -6.73
C VAL A 135 13.05 -5.83 -6.30
N PRO A 136 14.07 -6.37 -6.98
CA PRO A 136 14.72 -7.60 -6.55
C PRO A 136 15.41 -7.42 -5.20
N ASP A 137 15.55 -8.50 -4.43
CA ASP A 137 16.45 -8.58 -3.28
C ASP A 137 17.93 -8.64 -3.73
N TRP A 138 18.87 -8.61 -2.80
CA TRP A 138 20.29 -8.32 -3.09
C TRP A 138 20.91 -9.24 -4.14
N LEU A 139 20.68 -10.55 -4.03
CA LEU A 139 21.18 -11.54 -4.98
C LEU A 139 20.61 -11.29 -6.40
N GLY A 140 19.32 -11.00 -6.51
CA GLY A 140 18.65 -10.73 -7.79
C GLY A 140 19.08 -9.43 -8.48
N ARG A 141 19.90 -8.59 -7.82
CA ARG A 141 20.47 -7.36 -8.40
C ARG A 141 21.89 -7.54 -8.95
N ILE A 142 22.59 -8.60 -8.54
CA ILE A 142 24.01 -8.83 -8.86
C ILE A 142 24.23 -8.82 -10.37
N ASP A 143 23.37 -9.53 -11.10
CA ASP A 143 23.51 -9.68 -12.55
C ASP A 143 23.25 -8.39 -13.34
N ALA A 144 22.52 -7.44 -12.76
CA ALA A 144 22.21 -6.16 -13.37
C ALA A 144 23.31 -5.10 -13.16
N VAL A 145 24.03 -5.19 -12.03
CA VAL A 145 25.09 -4.23 -11.68
C VAL A 145 26.41 -4.59 -12.34
N TRP A 146 26.77 -5.87 -12.31
CA TRP A 146 28.03 -6.36 -12.86
C TRP A 146 27.74 -7.22 -14.08
N ASP A 147 27.27 -6.67 -15.19
CA ASP A 147 26.70 -7.45 -16.31
C ASP A 147 27.69 -8.36 -17.08
N GLY A 148 28.98 -8.34 -16.72
CA GLY A 148 30.03 -9.18 -17.30
C GLY A 148 30.75 -8.51 -18.47
N ARG A 149 30.47 -7.22 -18.72
CA ARG A 149 31.11 -6.43 -19.78
C ARG A 149 32.45 -5.86 -19.33
N GLU A 150 32.63 -5.62 -18.04
CA GLU A 150 33.90 -5.16 -17.50
C GLU A 150 34.78 -6.36 -17.08
N ALA A 151 36.10 -6.22 -17.27
CA ALA A 151 37.06 -7.31 -17.03
C ALA A 151 37.03 -7.86 -15.59
N HIS A 152 36.57 -7.05 -14.62
CA HIS A 152 36.53 -7.40 -13.20
C HIS A 152 35.12 -7.72 -12.68
N ASP A 153 34.08 -7.67 -13.52
CA ASP A 153 32.70 -7.94 -13.09
C ASP A 153 32.55 -9.33 -12.48
N ARG A 154 33.20 -10.33 -13.06
CA ARG A 154 33.16 -11.71 -12.55
C ARG A 154 33.71 -11.82 -11.13
N ASP A 155 34.81 -11.14 -10.85
CA ASP A 155 35.44 -11.15 -9.54
C ASP A 155 34.64 -10.32 -8.53
N ALA A 156 34.11 -9.17 -8.95
CA ALA A 156 33.24 -8.33 -8.12
C ALA A 156 31.92 -9.04 -7.75
N ARG A 157 31.30 -9.74 -8.70
CA ARG A 157 30.12 -10.59 -8.45
C ARG A 157 30.42 -11.65 -7.40
N ARG A 158 31.53 -12.38 -7.55
CA ARG A 158 31.93 -13.42 -6.60
C ARG A 158 32.14 -12.83 -5.20
N LEU A 159 32.92 -11.75 -5.10
CA LEU A 159 33.21 -11.09 -3.82
C LEU A 159 31.94 -10.59 -3.12
N PHE A 160 31.01 -10.00 -3.89
CA PHE A 160 29.75 -9.52 -3.31
C PHE A 160 28.83 -10.68 -2.93
N GLY A 161 28.71 -11.72 -3.75
CA GLY A 161 27.95 -12.93 -3.43
C GLY A 161 28.46 -13.64 -2.18
N ASP A 162 29.78 -13.78 -2.04
CA ASP A 162 30.43 -14.34 -0.85
C ASP A 162 30.12 -13.47 0.40
N ALA A 163 30.16 -12.14 0.26
CA ALA A 163 29.80 -11.23 1.35
C ALA A 163 28.32 -11.37 1.76
N LEU A 164 27.39 -11.51 0.81
CA LEU A 164 25.98 -11.74 1.12
C LEU A 164 25.75 -13.08 1.84
N ALA A 165 26.43 -14.15 1.41
CA ALA A 165 26.37 -15.45 2.05
C ALA A 165 26.87 -15.39 3.51
N VAL A 166 28.00 -14.71 3.75
CA VAL A 166 28.52 -14.49 5.10
C VAL A 166 27.52 -13.73 5.98
N VAL A 167 26.87 -12.69 5.44
CA VAL A 167 25.84 -11.94 6.18
C VAL A 167 24.63 -12.82 6.49
N ALA A 168 24.17 -13.62 5.54
CA ALA A 168 23.06 -14.54 5.75
C ALA A 168 23.36 -15.58 6.85
N ASP A 169 24.57 -16.13 6.86
CA ASP A 169 25.01 -17.08 7.90
C ASP A 169 25.08 -16.42 9.28
N ARG A 170 25.59 -15.18 9.37
CA ARG A 170 25.59 -14.43 10.65
C ARG A 170 24.18 -14.13 11.16
N LEU A 171 23.24 -13.81 10.26
CA LEU A 171 21.84 -13.60 10.61
C LEU A 171 21.18 -14.90 11.08
N ARG A 172 21.53 -16.04 10.47
CA ARG A 172 21.08 -17.37 10.91
C ARG A 172 21.61 -17.71 12.30
N ASP A 173 22.89 -17.47 12.56
CA ASP A 173 23.52 -17.70 13.88
C ASP A 173 22.85 -16.84 14.96
N ALA A 174 22.61 -15.55 14.66
CA ALA A 174 21.88 -14.67 15.57
C ALA A 174 20.46 -15.19 15.86
N ARG A 175 19.78 -15.73 14.83
CA ARG A 175 18.45 -16.33 14.98
C ARG A 175 18.47 -17.59 15.84
N LEU A 176 19.52 -18.42 15.73
CA LEU A 176 19.70 -19.60 16.58
C LEU A 176 19.93 -19.19 18.05
N ALA A 177 20.82 -18.23 18.29
CA ALA A 177 21.07 -17.72 19.64
C ALA A 177 19.78 -17.18 20.30
N LEU A 178 18.96 -16.46 19.54
CA LEU A 178 17.69 -15.93 20.03
C LEU A 178 16.64 -17.03 20.27
N ARG A 179 16.65 -18.11 19.48
CA ARG A 179 15.79 -19.30 19.72
C ARG A 179 16.18 -20.01 21.01
N ASP A 180 17.47 -20.14 21.29
CA ASP A 180 17.94 -20.74 22.53
C ASP A 180 17.58 -19.87 23.74
N ALA A 181 17.75 -18.55 23.64
CA ALA A 181 17.28 -17.62 24.67
C ALA A 181 15.76 -17.67 24.88
N LEU A 182 14.97 -17.81 23.81
CA LEU A 182 13.51 -18.01 23.90
C LEU A 182 13.17 -19.33 24.59
N ARG A 183 13.93 -20.40 24.32
CA ARG A 183 13.74 -21.71 24.98
C ARG A 183 13.99 -21.61 26.48
N GLU A 184 15.09 -20.97 26.89
CA GLU A 184 15.42 -20.76 28.30
C GLU A 184 14.38 -19.88 29.00
N TRP A 185 13.95 -18.80 28.34
CA TRP A 185 12.87 -17.95 28.84
C TRP A 185 11.57 -18.75 29.00
N ALA A 186 11.18 -19.56 28.01
CA ALA A 186 9.96 -20.35 28.05
C ALA A 186 9.99 -21.40 29.17
N GLN A 187 11.16 -21.95 29.49
CA GLN A 187 11.34 -22.86 30.62
C GLN A 187 11.20 -22.13 31.97
N LEU A 188 11.82 -20.96 32.13
CA LEU A 188 11.82 -20.23 33.40
C LEU A 188 10.49 -19.50 33.67
N ARG A 189 9.95 -18.81 32.66
CA ARG A 189 8.74 -17.99 32.78
C ARG A 189 7.48 -18.79 32.49
N GLY A 190 7.53 -19.76 31.59
CA GLY A 190 6.40 -20.65 31.31
C GLY A 190 6.02 -21.54 32.48
N SER A 191 7.01 -22.04 33.24
CA SER A 191 6.81 -22.85 34.45
C SER A 191 6.17 -22.05 35.57
N ALA A 192 6.73 -20.87 35.85
CA ALA A 192 6.17 -19.94 36.81
C ALA A 192 4.74 -19.49 36.43
N PHE A 193 4.44 -19.38 35.14
CA PHE A 193 3.14 -18.90 34.67
C PHE A 193 2.05 -19.98 34.66
N LEU A 194 2.39 -21.20 34.22
CA LEU A 194 1.47 -22.34 34.19
C LEU A 194 1.37 -23.07 35.54
N GLU A 195 2.17 -22.66 36.54
CA GLU A 195 2.34 -23.34 37.83
C GLU A 195 2.69 -24.82 37.64
N GLN A 196 3.56 -25.08 36.67
CA GLN A 196 4.07 -26.41 36.32
C GLN A 196 5.57 -26.45 36.57
N ASP A 197 6.09 -27.59 36.99
CA ASP A 197 7.53 -27.75 37.17
C ASP A 197 8.26 -27.66 35.81
N VAL A 198 9.44 -27.04 35.81
CA VAL A 198 10.27 -26.84 34.59
C VAL A 198 10.52 -28.17 33.86
N SER A 199 10.69 -29.27 34.60
CA SER A 199 10.90 -30.62 34.06
C SER A 199 9.69 -31.22 33.35
N GLU A 200 8.48 -30.75 33.64
CA GLU A 200 7.24 -31.19 32.98
C GLU A 200 6.96 -30.39 31.70
N LEU A 201 7.42 -29.14 31.67
CA LEU A 201 7.23 -28.17 30.59
C LEU A 201 8.15 -28.38 29.39
N ALA A 202 9.34 -28.94 29.63
CA ALA A 202 10.30 -29.29 28.60
C ALA A 202 10.81 -30.72 28.85
N SER A 203 10.07 -31.71 28.37
CA SER A 203 10.52 -33.11 28.38
C SER A 203 10.90 -33.55 26.97
N GLU A 204 12.08 -34.12 26.82
CA GLU A 204 12.50 -34.77 25.58
C GLU A 204 12.59 -36.28 25.85
N ALA A 205 11.52 -37.00 25.55
CA ALA A 205 11.51 -38.45 25.65
C ALA A 205 12.10 -39.03 24.36
N SER A 206 13.21 -39.76 24.47
CA SER A 206 13.74 -40.55 23.35
C SER A 206 13.43 -42.02 23.58
N THR A 207 12.63 -42.61 22.68
CA THR A 207 12.44 -44.05 22.64
C THR A 207 13.26 -44.60 21.49
N ARG A 208 14.22 -45.46 21.82
CA ARG A 208 15.00 -46.20 20.84
C ARG A 208 14.32 -47.54 20.62
N ASP A 209 13.91 -47.81 19.39
CA ASP A 209 13.32 -49.11 19.06
C ASP A 209 14.43 -50.17 18.86
N PRO A 210 14.07 -51.47 18.80
CA PRO A 210 15.04 -52.55 18.58
C PRO A 210 15.76 -52.51 17.23
N SER A 211 15.30 -51.69 16.28
CA SER A 211 15.96 -51.46 14.98
C SER A 211 17.07 -50.40 15.05
N GLY A 212 17.20 -49.72 16.18
CA GLY A 212 18.13 -48.62 16.38
C GLY A 212 17.55 -47.25 16.01
N SER A 213 16.29 -47.18 15.57
CA SER A 213 15.60 -45.93 15.26
C SER A 213 15.27 -45.18 16.54
N LEU A 214 15.51 -43.87 16.52
CA LEU A 214 15.42 -43.02 17.70
C LEU A 214 14.25 -42.05 17.49
N THR A 215 13.13 -42.31 18.15
CA THR A 215 11.97 -41.42 18.13
C THR A 215 12.09 -40.43 19.28
N ARG A 216 12.19 -39.14 18.97
CA ARG A 216 12.19 -38.06 19.97
C ARG A 216 10.79 -37.47 20.06
N ARG A 217 10.24 -37.39 21.27
CA ARG A 217 8.98 -36.72 21.57
C ARG A 217 9.27 -35.59 22.55
N GLY A 218 9.12 -34.35 22.07
CA GLY A 218 9.27 -33.14 22.88
C GLY A 218 7.94 -32.65 23.43
N SER A 219 7.87 -32.28 24.72
CA SER A 219 6.88 -31.33 25.26
C SER A 219 7.53 -29.94 25.37
N GLY A 220 6.72 -28.88 25.25
CA GLY A 220 7.18 -27.49 25.29
C GLY A 220 6.09 -26.56 25.82
N PHE A 221 6.46 -25.32 26.11
CA PHE A 221 5.53 -24.30 26.63
C PHE A 221 4.29 -24.08 25.76
N LEU A 222 4.44 -23.99 24.43
CA LEU A 222 3.30 -23.78 23.53
C LEU A 222 2.32 -24.98 23.51
N PRO A 223 2.77 -26.25 23.35
CA PRO A 223 1.89 -27.41 23.53
C PRO A 223 1.22 -27.51 24.90
N ALA A 224 1.92 -27.14 25.98
CA ALA A 224 1.37 -27.14 27.34
C ALA A 224 0.31 -26.04 27.52
N LEU A 225 0.56 -24.85 26.99
CA LEU A 225 -0.40 -23.75 26.94
C LEU A 225 -1.64 -24.13 26.14
N VAL A 226 -1.48 -24.75 24.96
CA VAL A 226 -2.61 -25.23 24.14
C VAL A 226 -3.40 -26.31 24.86
N SER A 227 -2.74 -27.22 25.56
CA SER A 227 -3.42 -28.26 26.35
C SER A 227 -4.18 -27.66 27.53
N ALA A 228 -3.62 -26.64 28.18
CA ALA A 228 -4.29 -25.89 29.24
C ALA A 228 -5.50 -25.10 28.71
N MET A 229 -5.36 -24.42 27.57
CA MET A 229 -6.45 -23.74 26.88
C MET A 229 -7.55 -24.72 26.43
N ALA A 230 -7.16 -25.92 25.97
CA ALA A 230 -8.09 -26.97 25.57
C ALA A 230 -8.87 -27.55 26.77
N ALA A 231 -8.21 -27.70 27.92
CA ALA A 231 -8.86 -28.11 29.16
C ALA A 231 -9.88 -27.07 29.65
N ASP A 232 -9.58 -25.78 29.49
CA ASP A 232 -10.52 -24.67 29.74
C ASP A 232 -11.60 -24.53 28.64
N SER A 233 -11.32 -25.02 27.42
CA SER A 233 -12.21 -24.95 26.25
C SER A 233 -13.44 -25.86 26.31
N ASN A 234 -13.58 -26.70 27.34
CA ASN A 234 -14.86 -27.33 27.69
C ASN A 234 -15.98 -26.30 27.97
N ALA A 235 -15.64 -25.00 28.01
CA ALA A 235 -16.55 -23.85 28.05
C ALA A 235 -17.07 -23.34 26.68
N GLY A 236 -16.67 -23.91 25.53
CA GLY A 236 -17.25 -23.60 24.20
C GLY A 236 -16.26 -23.20 23.09
N PRO A 237 -16.72 -23.03 21.83
CA PRO A 237 -15.86 -22.73 20.68
C PRO A 237 -15.23 -21.34 20.76
N GLN A 238 -13.89 -21.28 20.64
CA GLN A 238 -13.14 -20.02 20.56
C GLN A 238 -13.00 -19.55 19.11
N ALA A 239 -12.99 -18.23 18.92
CA ALA A 239 -12.85 -17.58 17.63
C ALA A 239 -11.72 -16.55 17.61
N VAL A 240 -11.20 -16.21 16.42
CA VAL A 240 -10.23 -15.11 16.22
C VAL A 240 -10.91 -13.95 15.49
N ALA A 241 -10.91 -12.77 16.11
CA ALA A 241 -11.36 -11.51 15.52
C ALA A 241 -10.23 -10.87 14.69
N ARG A 242 -10.43 -10.74 13.38
CA ARG A 242 -9.48 -10.04 12.52
C ARG A 242 -9.19 -8.64 13.08
N ARG A 243 -7.92 -8.23 13.10
CA ARG A 243 -7.53 -6.87 13.45
C ARG A 243 -8.11 -5.90 12.42
N VAL A 244 -8.90 -4.94 12.89
CA VAL A 244 -9.54 -3.94 12.02
C VAL A 244 -9.05 -2.57 12.42
N VAL A 245 -8.33 -1.92 11.51
CA VAL A 245 -7.94 -0.52 11.63
C VAL A 245 -8.86 0.28 10.75
N ILE A 246 -9.41 1.35 11.30
CA ILE A 246 -10.24 2.30 10.57
C ILE A 246 -9.52 3.64 10.46
N ALA A 247 -9.70 4.32 9.34
CA ALA A 247 -9.32 5.72 9.18
C ALA A 247 -10.56 6.59 9.34
N GLN A 248 -10.47 7.62 10.17
CA GLN A 248 -11.48 8.67 10.22
C GLN A 248 -11.41 9.53 8.95
N PRO A 249 -12.51 10.20 8.57
CA PRO A 249 -12.50 11.16 7.47
C PRO A 249 -11.40 12.22 7.65
N ALA A 250 -10.71 12.55 6.57
CA ALA A 250 -9.67 13.57 6.61
C ALA A 250 -10.26 14.93 7.00
N VAL A 251 -9.59 15.62 7.92
CA VAL A 251 -9.94 16.98 8.36
C VAL A 251 -8.95 17.96 7.73
N PHE A 252 -9.45 18.79 6.82
CA PHE A 252 -8.65 19.83 6.17
C PHE A 252 -8.59 21.09 7.05
N GLY A 253 -7.44 21.75 7.07
CA GLY A 253 -7.23 22.99 7.80
C GLY A 253 -8.21 24.08 7.37
N THR A 254 -8.75 24.84 8.33
CA THR A 254 -9.68 25.95 8.05
C THR A 254 -9.01 27.13 7.34
N HIS A 255 -7.69 27.20 7.42
CA HIS A 255 -6.87 28.18 6.73
C HIS A 255 -6.45 27.72 5.33
N ASN A 256 -6.88 26.52 4.90
CA ASN A 256 -6.45 26.02 3.60
C ASN A 256 -7.02 26.89 2.48
N ARG A 257 -6.18 27.19 1.48
CA ARG A 257 -6.63 27.79 0.23
C ARG A 257 -7.21 26.70 -0.68
N GLY A 258 -6.48 25.60 -0.83
CA GLY A 258 -6.92 24.44 -1.57
C GLY A 258 -8.05 23.70 -0.87
N ARG A 259 -8.86 23.01 -1.67
CA ARG A 259 -9.99 22.20 -1.23
C ARG A 259 -9.86 20.83 -1.82
N GLY A 260 -9.88 19.83 -0.95
CA GLY A 260 -9.89 18.46 -1.39
C GLY A 260 -10.70 17.57 -0.49
N ARG A 261 -10.76 16.33 -0.92
CA ARG A 261 -11.31 15.23 -0.16
C ARG A 261 -10.35 14.07 -0.26
N LEU A 262 -10.19 13.36 0.84
CA LEU A 262 -9.55 12.06 0.82
C LEU A 262 -10.64 11.01 0.60
N ARG A 263 -10.48 10.15 -0.40
CA ARG A 263 -11.41 9.03 -0.56
C ARG A 263 -11.37 8.14 0.68
N PRO A 264 -12.51 7.56 1.10
CA PRO A 264 -12.52 6.57 2.16
C PRO A 264 -11.53 5.45 1.84
N PHE A 265 -10.68 5.11 2.80
CA PHE A 265 -9.73 4.02 2.66
C PHE A 265 -9.72 3.16 3.92
N SER A 266 -9.29 1.92 3.77
CA SER A 266 -9.11 0.98 4.87
C SER A 266 -7.61 0.77 5.08
N PRO A 267 -7.03 1.32 6.17
CA PRO A 267 -5.65 1.03 6.50
C PRO A 267 -5.42 -0.48 6.62
N GLY A 268 -4.22 -0.93 6.29
CA GLY A 268 -3.80 -2.31 6.50
C GLY A 268 -3.72 -2.66 7.99
N GLU A 269 -3.70 -3.96 8.27
CA GLU A 269 -3.65 -4.47 9.65
C GLU A 269 -2.42 -3.97 10.41
N ALA A 270 -1.29 -3.76 9.73
CA ALA A 270 -0.08 -3.24 10.35
C ALA A 270 -0.12 -1.73 10.67
N CYS A 271 -1.18 -1.02 10.25
CA CYS A 271 -1.30 0.41 10.46
C CYS A 271 -1.46 0.71 11.96
N PRO A 272 -0.56 1.51 12.55
CA PRO A 272 -0.71 1.89 13.94
C PRO A 272 -1.88 2.87 14.11
N ALA A 273 -2.47 2.90 15.30
CA ALA A 273 -3.33 4.00 15.70
C ALA A 273 -2.46 5.27 15.81
N GLY A 274 -2.95 6.39 15.28
CA GLY A 274 -2.14 7.61 15.26
C GLY A 274 -2.79 8.77 14.54
N ARG A 275 -2.13 9.93 14.66
CA ARG A 275 -2.50 11.17 13.97
C ARG A 275 -1.49 11.43 12.86
N TRP A 276 -1.97 11.40 11.62
CA TRP A 276 -1.18 11.58 10.40
C TRP A 276 -1.47 12.97 9.84
N THR A 277 -0.48 13.84 9.86
CA THR A 277 -0.59 15.24 9.44
C THR A 277 0.13 15.42 8.12
N PHE A 278 -0.61 15.77 7.07
CA PHE A 278 -0.12 16.01 5.73
C PHE A 278 -0.02 17.50 5.50
N ARG A 279 1.16 17.97 5.06
CA ARG A 279 1.43 19.36 4.75
C ARG A 279 1.90 19.49 3.32
N CYS A 280 1.28 20.39 2.57
CA CYS A 280 1.66 20.68 1.20
C CYS A 280 3.07 21.28 1.17
N VAL A 281 3.99 20.64 0.45
CA VAL A 281 5.39 21.09 0.29
C VAL A 281 5.67 21.58 -1.12
N ARG A 282 4.82 21.21 -2.08
CA ARG A 282 4.83 21.71 -3.45
C ARG A 282 3.42 22.05 -3.90
N GLY A 283 3.21 23.26 -4.38
CA GLY A 283 1.87 23.80 -4.65
C GLY A 283 1.84 24.92 -5.68
N ALA A 284 0.70 25.62 -5.74
CA ALA A 284 0.39 26.63 -6.75
C ALA A 284 1.42 27.77 -6.84
N GLU A 285 1.89 28.26 -5.70
CA GLU A 285 2.78 29.42 -5.57
C GLU A 285 4.17 29.15 -6.14
N GLN A 286 4.55 27.89 -6.26
CA GLN A 286 5.82 27.45 -6.85
C GLN A 286 5.67 27.11 -8.34
N GLY A 287 4.54 27.43 -8.97
CA GLY A 287 4.24 27.06 -10.35
C GLY A 287 3.84 25.59 -10.54
N LEU A 288 3.59 24.85 -9.45
CA LEU A 288 3.32 23.41 -9.43
C LEU A 288 1.83 23.10 -9.15
N GLY A 289 0.92 24.04 -9.42
CA GLY A 289 -0.51 23.77 -9.40
C GLY A 289 -0.86 22.59 -10.33
N GLY A 290 -1.72 21.67 -9.89
CA GLY A 290 -1.99 20.41 -10.60
C GLY A 290 -0.93 19.31 -10.41
N ARG A 291 0.17 19.60 -9.71
CA ARG A 291 1.23 18.64 -9.34
C ARG A 291 1.56 18.73 -7.86
N GLU A 292 0.56 19.05 -7.04
CA GLU A 292 0.78 19.33 -5.62
C GLU A 292 1.25 18.08 -4.88
N GLU A 293 2.24 18.26 -4.00
CA GLU A 293 2.85 17.19 -3.22
C GLU A 293 2.80 17.50 -1.73
N PHE A 294 2.57 16.47 -0.92
CA PHE A 294 2.41 16.56 0.52
C PHE A 294 3.44 15.67 1.23
N ASP A 295 4.00 16.23 2.30
CA ASP A 295 4.78 15.50 3.30
C ASP A 295 3.90 15.16 4.49
N CYS A 296 4.07 13.95 5.00
CA CYS A 296 3.37 13.46 6.17
C CYS A 296 4.30 13.41 7.38
N SER A 297 3.78 13.89 8.51
CA SER A 297 4.32 13.62 9.84
C SER A 297 3.26 12.89 10.66
N ALA A 298 3.58 11.74 11.22
CA ALA A 298 2.66 10.90 11.97
C ALA A 298 3.11 10.77 13.43
N LYS A 299 2.21 11.12 14.35
CA LYS A 299 2.36 10.85 15.78
C LYS A 299 1.61 9.58 16.12
N ILE A 300 2.35 8.54 16.49
CA ILE A 300 1.77 7.23 16.81
C ILE A 300 1.22 7.26 18.24
N ALA A 301 0.03 6.69 18.44
CA ALA A 301 -0.57 6.60 19.76
C ALA A 301 0.24 5.65 20.65
N GLY A 302 0.64 6.11 21.85
CA GLY A 302 1.42 5.30 22.80
C GLY A 302 2.92 5.20 22.51
N ASP A 303 3.42 5.92 21.50
CA ASP A 303 4.84 6.01 21.16
C ASP A 303 5.24 7.48 21.05
N ASP A 304 6.42 7.83 21.58
CA ASP A 304 6.97 9.19 21.47
C ASP A 304 7.63 9.42 20.10
N GLN A 305 7.79 8.38 19.29
CA GLN A 305 8.34 8.49 17.94
C GLN A 305 7.38 9.21 16.99
N THR A 306 7.96 10.08 16.18
CA THR A 306 7.31 10.70 15.03
C THR A 306 7.85 10.07 13.76
N LEU A 307 6.97 9.58 12.89
CA LEU A 307 7.34 9.10 11.56
C LEU A 307 7.18 10.23 10.56
N SER A 308 8.14 10.40 9.66
CA SER A 308 8.06 11.39 8.57
C SER A 308 8.33 10.73 7.23
N PHE A 309 7.52 11.06 6.24
CA PHE A 309 7.65 10.53 4.88
C PHE A 309 6.96 11.45 3.87
N SER A 310 7.36 11.36 2.60
CA SER A 310 6.93 12.26 1.54
C SER A 310 6.31 11.51 0.36
N GLY A 311 5.78 12.27 -0.60
CA GLY A 311 5.40 11.76 -1.91
C GLY A 311 3.91 11.48 -2.12
N LEU A 312 3.04 11.93 -1.21
CA LEU A 312 1.60 11.98 -1.52
C LEU A 312 1.36 13.07 -2.57
N ARG A 313 0.71 12.71 -3.69
CA ARG A 313 0.38 13.64 -4.76
C ARG A 313 -1.12 13.64 -5.03
N VAL A 314 -1.69 14.80 -5.33
CA VAL A 314 -3.11 14.92 -5.68
C VAL A 314 -3.41 14.14 -6.95
N GLY A 315 -4.45 13.30 -6.92
CA GLY A 315 -4.87 12.46 -8.05
C GLY A 315 -4.14 11.12 -8.16
N PHE A 316 -3.10 10.90 -7.35
CA PHE A 316 -2.29 9.68 -7.37
C PHE A 316 -2.54 8.80 -6.13
N PRO A 317 -2.75 7.48 -6.30
CA PRO A 317 -2.77 6.54 -5.20
C PRO A 317 -1.45 6.58 -4.44
N TYR A 318 -1.57 6.62 -3.12
CA TYR A 318 -0.43 6.70 -2.22
C TYR A 318 -0.51 5.59 -1.18
N MET A 319 0.66 5.01 -0.87
CA MET A 319 0.82 4.05 0.21
C MET A 319 1.94 4.51 1.12
N GLY A 320 1.58 4.85 2.34
CA GLY A 320 2.50 5.20 3.41
C GLY A 320 3.12 3.96 4.07
N PRO A 321 4.10 4.17 4.95
CA PRO A 321 4.73 3.10 5.70
C PRO A 321 3.73 2.41 6.63
N ARG A 322 4.12 1.23 7.10
CA ARG A 322 3.36 0.45 8.08
C ARG A 322 1.91 0.17 7.68
N GLY A 323 1.59 0.06 6.39
CA GLY A 323 0.23 -0.24 5.94
C GLY A 323 -0.74 0.95 5.99
N PHE A 324 -0.24 2.19 6.09
CA PHE A 324 -1.05 3.39 5.97
C PHE A 324 -1.45 3.63 4.50
N GLY A 325 -2.64 3.20 4.10
CA GLY A 325 -3.15 3.31 2.73
C GLY A 325 -3.70 1.98 2.20
N PRO A 326 -4.05 1.90 0.90
CA PRO A 326 -3.88 2.93 -0.13
C PRO A 326 -4.85 4.10 0.06
N LEU A 327 -4.41 5.33 -0.22
CA LEU A 327 -5.24 6.54 -0.13
C LEU A 327 -5.16 7.35 -1.42
N LEU A 328 -6.24 8.08 -1.73
CA LEU A 328 -6.33 8.95 -2.90
C LEU A 328 -6.86 10.32 -2.46
N LEU A 329 -6.01 11.34 -2.60
CA LEU A 329 -6.37 12.73 -2.39
C LEU A 329 -6.86 13.35 -3.69
N GLU A 330 -8.08 13.89 -3.70
CA GLU A 330 -8.67 14.57 -4.85
C GLU A 330 -8.95 16.03 -4.51
N ARG A 331 -8.83 16.92 -5.51
CA ARG A 331 -9.35 18.29 -5.39
C ARG A 331 -10.87 18.30 -5.49
N THR A 332 -11.49 19.29 -4.86
CA THR A 332 -12.94 19.51 -4.87
C THR A 332 -13.24 20.81 -5.60
N PRO A 333 -13.34 20.78 -6.95
CA PRO A 333 -13.55 21.98 -7.75
C PRO A 333 -14.89 22.64 -7.43
N THR A 334 -14.98 23.95 -7.68
CA THR A 334 -16.23 24.70 -7.57
C THR A 334 -16.47 25.55 -8.81
N LYS A 335 -17.73 25.72 -9.21
CA LYS A 335 -18.13 26.50 -10.38
C LYS A 335 -18.91 27.74 -9.98
N LYS A 336 -18.72 28.85 -10.70
CA LYS A 336 -19.56 30.04 -10.68
C LYS A 336 -19.98 30.42 -12.10
N GLY A 337 -21.05 31.22 -12.21
CA GLY A 337 -21.69 31.58 -13.49
C GLY A 337 -22.76 30.59 -13.95
N ASP A 338 -23.00 29.53 -13.17
CA ASP A 338 -24.03 28.51 -13.41
C ASP A 338 -24.43 27.84 -12.08
N PRO A 339 -25.15 28.55 -11.20
CA PRO A 339 -25.39 28.10 -9.82
C PRO A 339 -26.37 26.93 -9.70
N GLN A 340 -27.14 26.62 -10.74
CA GLN A 340 -28.11 25.53 -10.77
C GLN A 340 -27.68 24.35 -11.67
N ASP A 341 -26.44 24.37 -12.17
CA ASP A 341 -25.91 23.35 -13.08
C ASP A 341 -26.76 23.15 -14.35
N GLU A 342 -27.38 24.24 -14.84
CA GLU A 342 -28.26 24.23 -16.02
C GLU A 342 -27.47 24.35 -17.33
N LEU A 343 -26.33 25.05 -17.28
CA LEU A 343 -25.48 25.32 -18.45
C LEU A 343 -24.42 24.24 -18.63
N LEU A 344 -23.81 23.80 -17.53
CA LEU A 344 -22.80 22.74 -17.44
C LEU A 344 -23.14 21.87 -16.24
N ALA A 345 -22.74 20.60 -16.24
CA ALA A 345 -22.94 19.76 -15.05
C ALA A 345 -22.18 20.31 -13.82
N SER A 346 -22.43 19.73 -12.64
CA SER A 346 -21.71 20.09 -11.42
C SER A 346 -20.19 20.08 -11.63
N ALA A 347 -19.48 20.97 -10.94
CA ALA A 347 -18.02 20.99 -10.92
C ALA A 347 -17.44 19.63 -10.47
N GLN A 348 -18.14 18.88 -9.62
CA GLN A 348 -17.66 17.56 -9.16
C GLN A 348 -17.67 16.49 -10.25
N ALA A 349 -18.37 16.72 -11.36
CA ALA A 349 -18.35 15.83 -12.53
C ALA A 349 -17.24 16.21 -13.53
N LEU A 350 -16.52 17.30 -13.29
CA LEU A 350 -15.40 17.73 -14.12
C LEU A 350 -14.16 16.87 -13.81
N VAL A 351 -13.57 16.31 -14.86
CA VAL A 351 -12.25 15.69 -14.79
C VAL A 351 -11.30 16.55 -15.61
N VAL A 352 -10.24 17.05 -14.99
CA VAL A 352 -9.20 17.84 -15.64
C VAL A 352 -7.89 17.04 -15.64
N THR A 353 -7.12 17.17 -16.71
CA THR A 353 -5.80 16.58 -16.86
C THR A 353 -4.86 17.59 -17.54
N GLY A 354 -3.60 17.59 -17.13
CA GLY A 354 -2.58 18.47 -17.72
C GLY A 354 -2.65 19.92 -17.24
N GLU A 355 -3.47 20.22 -16.24
CA GLU A 355 -3.52 21.53 -15.59
C GLU A 355 -2.20 21.89 -14.90
N SER A 356 -1.86 23.17 -14.95
CA SER A 356 -0.67 23.76 -14.40
C SER A 356 -0.91 25.21 -14.03
N SER A 357 0.03 25.83 -13.31
CA SER A 357 0.00 27.29 -13.10
C SER A 357 0.21 28.11 -14.38
N THR A 358 0.58 27.49 -15.50
CA THR A 358 0.82 28.19 -16.79
C THR A 358 -0.38 28.15 -17.73
N ASN A 359 -1.36 27.28 -17.48
CA ASN A 359 -2.59 27.16 -18.28
C ASN A 359 -3.86 27.40 -17.46
N THR A 360 -3.70 28.00 -16.27
CA THR A 360 -4.78 28.44 -15.37
C THR A 360 -4.43 29.80 -14.77
N ASP A 361 -5.44 30.58 -14.36
CA ASP A 361 -5.23 31.77 -13.53
C ASP A 361 -5.15 31.34 -12.06
N GLY A 362 -3.99 30.81 -11.65
CA GLY A 362 -3.78 30.35 -10.28
C GLY A 362 -4.73 29.23 -9.83
N GLY A 363 -5.06 28.32 -10.75
CA GLY A 363 -6.04 27.24 -10.53
C GLY A 363 -7.46 27.56 -11.01
N VAL A 364 -7.71 28.75 -11.57
CA VAL A 364 -9.02 29.11 -12.14
C VAL A 364 -9.03 28.93 -13.65
N LEU A 365 -10.08 28.29 -14.15
CA LEU A 365 -10.41 28.15 -15.58
C LEU A 365 -11.70 28.90 -15.89
N HIS A 366 -11.70 29.69 -16.96
CA HIS A 366 -12.88 30.45 -17.40
C HIS A 366 -13.54 29.75 -18.57
N TRP A 367 -14.85 29.52 -18.51
CA TRP A 367 -15.58 28.87 -19.61
C TRP A 367 -16.54 29.84 -20.29
N GLN A 368 -16.78 29.61 -21.58
CA GLN A 368 -17.78 30.29 -22.38
C GLN A 368 -18.47 29.28 -23.30
N LEU A 369 -19.79 29.40 -23.41
CA LEU A 369 -20.62 28.63 -24.32
C LEU A 369 -20.90 29.44 -25.58
N ARG A 370 -20.82 28.79 -26.73
CA ARG A 370 -21.13 29.41 -28.00
C ARG A 370 -21.94 28.48 -28.88
N GLU A 371 -23.10 28.91 -29.36
CA GLU A 371 -23.90 28.12 -30.29
C GLU A 371 -23.21 28.12 -31.68
N THR A 372 -22.92 26.94 -32.22
CA THR A 372 -22.25 26.78 -33.51
C THR A 372 -23.20 26.35 -34.63
N ALA A 373 -24.29 25.68 -34.27
CA ALA A 373 -25.43 25.35 -35.12
C ALA A 373 -26.65 25.06 -34.21
N PRO A 374 -27.88 24.96 -34.74
CA PRO A 374 -29.05 24.66 -33.90
C PRO A 374 -28.83 23.42 -33.01
N ASP A 375 -28.96 23.61 -31.70
CA ASP A 375 -28.72 22.58 -30.67
C ASP A 375 -27.28 21.99 -30.64
N ARG A 376 -26.30 22.72 -31.19
CA ARG A 376 -24.88 22.35 -31.20
C ARG A 376 -24.02 23.46 -30.64
N TRP A 377 -23.16 23.08 -29.71
CA TRP A 377 -22.45 24.03 -28.87
C TRP A 377 -20.94 23.81 -28.95
N ALA A 378 -20.20 24.92 -28.90
CA ALA A 378 -18.82 24.94 -28.50
C ALA A 378 -18.71 25.29 -27.00
N VAL A 379 -17.77 24.64 -26.34
CA VAL A 379 -17.37 24.95 -24.96
C VAL A 379 -15.91 25.37 -25.00
N ASP A 380 -15.70 26.67 -24.86
CA ASP A 380 -14.39 27.30 -24.90
C ASP A 380 -13.89 27.50 -23.46
N VAL A 381 -12.64 27.11 -23.19
CA VAL A 381 -12.03 27.15 -21.85
C VAL A 381 -10.75 27.98 -21.92
N HIS A 382 -10.66 28.99 -21.07
CA HIS A 382 -9.61 29.99 -21.08
C HIS A 382 -8.87 30.05 -19.74
N MET A 383 -7.58 30.39 -19.80
CA MET A 383 -6.76 30.64 -18.62
C MET A 383 -6.92 32.05 -18.03
N SER A 384 -7.75 32.92 -18.62
CA SER A 384 -7.94 34.31 -18.18
C SER A 384 -9.39 34.74 -18.31
N VAL A 385 -9.83 35.61 -17.41
CA VAL A 385 -11.18 36.21 -17.41
C VAL A 385 -11.45 37.05 -18.66
N ALA A 386 -10.40 37.59 -19.29
CA ALA A 386 -10.53 38.37 -20.53
C ALA A 386 -10.98 37.51 -21.73
N ARG A 387 -10.73 36.19 -21.67
CA ARG A 387 -11.09 35.19 -22.70
C ARG A 387 -10.61 35.57 -24.10
N GLY A 388 -9.39 36.08 -24.18
CA GLY A 388 -8.75 36.32 -25.47
C GLY A 388 -8.49 35.02 -26.23
N THR A 389 -8.29 35.12 -27.54
CA THR A 389 -7.89 33.97 -28.38
C THR A 389 -6.56 33.35 -27.93
N GLY A 390 -5.63 34.16 -27.42
CA GLY A 390 -4.37 33.70 -26.82
C GLY A 390 -4.55 32.98 -25.48
N ASP A 391 -5.68 33.19 -24.80
CA ASP A 391 -5.98 32.58 -23.50
C ASP A 391 -6.72 31.25 -23.61
N LEU A 392 -7.17 30.87 -24.81
CA LEU A 392 -7.89 29.62 -25.03
C LEU A 392 -6.95 28.43 -24.76
N VAL A 393 -7.26 27.64 -23.73
CA VAL A 393 -6.45 26.48 -23.31
C VAL A 393 -7.08 25.15 -23.67
N ALA A 394 -8.41 25.05 -23.76
CA ALA A 394 -9.07 23.85 -24.23
C ALA A 394 -10.42 24.18 -24.89
N GLN A 395 -10.86 23.32 -25.80
CA GLN A 395 -12.11 23.51 -26.53
C GLN A 395 -12.79 22.17 -26.88
N ALA A 396 -14.12 22.14 -26.77
CA ALA A 396 -14.98 21.15 -27.40
C ALA A 396 -15.92 21.83 -28.40
N GLU A 397 -16.28 21.15 -29.49
CA GLU A 397 -17.22 21.66 -30.51
C GLU A 397 -18.28 20.62 -30.88
N GLY A 398 -19.43 21.07 -31.38
CA GLY A 398 -20.51 20.19 -31.84
C GLY A 398 -21.26 19.44 -30.74
N VAL A 399 -21.14 19.90 -29.49
CA VAL A 399 -21.71 19.26 -28.31
C VAL A 399 -23.23 19.44 -28.29
N ALA A 400 -23.98 18.36 -28.12
CA ALA A 400 -25.44 18.42 -27.94
C ALA A 400 -25.82 18.69 -26.48
N LYS A 401 -26.99 19.30 -26.27
CA LYS A 401 -27.57 19.53 -24.92
C LYS A 401 -27.58 18.25 -24.09
N GLY A 402 -27.17 18.32 -22.82
CA GLY A 402 -27.11 17.17 -21.92
C GLY A 402 -25.98 16.15 -22.19
N ALA A 403 -25.23 16.29 -23.29
CA ALA A 403 -24.22 15.30 -23.69
C ALA A 403 -22.90 15.48 -22.91
N PRO A 404 -22.18 14.39 -22.60
CA PRO A 404 -20.79 14.48 -22.18
C PRO A 404 -19.94 15.04 -23.32
N PHE A 405 -18.90 15.80 -22.99
CA PHE A 405 -17.92 16.29 -23.94
C PHE A 405 -16.50 16.14 -23.41
N ARG A 406 -15.55 16.09 -24.34
CA ARG A 406 -14.12 16.18 -24.07
C ARG A 406 -13.59 17.43 -24.75
N ALA A 407 -13.14 18.40 -23.96
CA ALA A 407 -12.44 19.55 -24.49
C ALA A 407 -10.96 19.21 -24.61
N THR A 408 -10.41 19.37 -25.81
CA THR A 408 -9.01 19.08 -26.12
C THR A 408 -8.20 20.36 -26.14
N GLU A 409 -6.90 20.19 -25.89
CA GLU A 409 -5.91 21.25 -25.84
C GLU A 409 -5.99 22.23 -27.01
N ARG A 410 -5.74 23.51 -26.70
CA ARG A 410 -5.50 24.62 -27.64
C ARG A 410 -4.26 25.39 -27.20
N ASN A 411 -3.62 26.06 -28.15
CA ASN A 411 -2.45 26.93 -27.91
C ASN A 411 -1.31 26.26 -27.13
N VAL A 412 -1.08 24.96 -27.33
CA VAL A 412 0.00 24.18 -26.68
C VAL A 412 -0.12 24.17 -25.14
N SER A 413 -1.35 24.24 -24.61
CA SER A 413 -1.58 24.32 -23.16
C SER A 413 -1.32 23.02 -22.39
N GLY A 414 -1.32 21.87 -23.07
CA GLY A 414 -1.34 20.53 -22.47
C GLY A 414 -2.64 20.14 -21.75
N LEU A 415 -3.63 21.04 -21.68
CA LEU A 415 -4.83 20.86 -20.85
C LEU A 415 -5.92 20.11 -21.61
N SER A 416 -6.49 19.08 -20.96
CA SER A 416 -7.71 18.43 -21.45
C SER A 416 -8.70 18.21 -20.31
N LEU A 417 -9.99 18.32 -20.61
CA LEU A 417 -11.03 18.07 -19.64
C LEU A 417 -12.20 17.28 -20.20
N VAL A 418 -12.85 16.52 -19.32
CA VAL A 418 -14.08 15.78 -19.58
C VAL A 418 -15.15 16.32 -18.66
N TRP A 419 -16.29 16.68 -19.24
CA TRP A 419 -17.43 17.22 -18.51
C TRP A 419 -18.73 16.92 -19.25
N ARG A 420 -19.83 17.57 -18.86
CA ARG A 420 -21.14 17.42 -19.50
C ARG A 420 -21.78 18.78 -19.70
N LEU A 421 -22.29 19.00 -20.91
CA LEU A 421 -23.11 20.17 -21.21
C LEU A 421 -24.45 20.03 -20.51
N GLY A 422 -24.92 21.10 -19.89
CA GLY A 422 -26.20 21.10 -19.19
C GLY A 422 -27.39 20.95 -20.14
N PRO A 423 -28.60 20.79 -19.58
CA PRO A 423 -29.82 20.67 -20.38
C PRO A 423 -30.25 21.97 -21.05
N GLN A 424 -29.81 23.13 -20.54
CA GLN A 424 -30.28 24.45 -20.99
C GLN A 424 -29.12 25.41 -21.31
N PRO A 425 -28.16 25.04 -22.17
CA PRO A 425 -27.08 25.95 -22.54
C PRO A 425 -27.63 27.22 -23.21
N VAL A 426 -26.97 28.35 -22.96
CA VAL A 426 -27.32 29.68 -23.46
C VAL A 426 -26.12 30.29 -24.18
N ASP A 427 -26.35 30.87 -25.35
CA ASP A 427 -25.28 31.44 -26.18
C ASP A 427 -24.63 32.64 -25.48
N GLY A 428 -23.30 32.69 -25.52
CA GLY A 428 -22.49 33.67 -24.79
C GLY A 428 -22.45 33.48 -23.27
N ALA A 429 -23.17 32.51 -22.72
CA ALA A 429 -23.15 32.26 -21.28
C ALA A 429 -21.76 31.82 -20.83
N SER A 430 -21.38 32.25 -19.62
CA SER A 430 -19.99 32.17 -19.22
C SER A 430 -19.81 32.16 -17.72
N GLY A 431 -18.68 31.62 -17.28
CA GLY A 431 -18.35 31.54 -15.86
C GLY A 431 -16.91 31.10 -15.63
N HIS A 432 -16.66 30.53 -14.46
CA HIS A 432 -15.37 29.93 -14.13
C HIS A 432 -15.52 28.69 -13.25
N VAL A 433 -14.48 27.87 -13.28
CA VAL A 433 -14.26 26.75 -12.36
C VAL A 433 -12.96 27.03 -11.63
N ASP A 434 -13.04 27.06 -10.30
CA ASP A 434 -11.89 27.05 -9.42
C ASP A 434 -11.52 25.60 -9.12
N LEU A 435 -10.31 25.21 -9.52
CA LEU A 435 -9.76 23.88 -9.30
C LEU A 435 -9.22 23.70 -7.88
N HIS A 436 -9.16 24.77 -7.08
CA HIS A 436 -8.70 24.79 -5.70
C HIS A 436 -7.33 24.16 -5.50
N PHE A 437 -6.32 24.67 -6.23
CA PHE A 437 -4.94 24.22 -6.04
C PHE A 437 -4.49 24.44 -4.59
N PHE A 438 -3.72 23.48 -4.08
CA PHE A 438 -3.15 23.57 -2.74
C PHE A 438 -1.91 24.45 -2.72
N ARG A 439 -1.70 25.15 -1.61
CA ARG A 439 -0.56 26.05 -1.42
C ARG A 439 0.55 25.49 -0.55
N ALA A 440 1.78 25.90 -0.85
CA ALA A 440 3.00 25.47 -0.15
C ALA A 440 3.83 26.65 0.41
N ASP A 441 3.19 27.80 0.66
CA ASP A 441 3.83 29.04 1.11
C ASP A 441 4.07 29.07 2.63
N GLU A 442 4.18 30.27 3.24
CA GLU A 442 4.39 30.46 4.68
C GLU A 442 3.29 29.82 5.57
N ARG A 443 2.09 29.60 5.02
CA ARG A 443 1.01 28.83 5.66
C ARG A 443 0.57 27.71 4.72
N PRO A 444 1.38 26.64 4.59
CA PRO A 444 1.10 25.57 3.65
C PRO A 444 -0.21 24.87 4.03
N ASP A 445 -0.98 24.48 3.01
CA ASP A 445 -2.23 23.77 3.25
C ASP A 445 -1.96 22.42 3.91
N GLU A 446 -2.78 22.05 4.88
CA GLU A 446 -2.62 20.81 5.62
C GLU A 446 -3.94 20.07 5.84
N PHE A 447 -3.85 18.76 6.00
CA PHE A 447 -4.98 17.95 6.44
C PHE A 447 -4.50 16.84 7.36
N VAL A 448 -5.42 16.33 8.17
CA VAL A 448 -5.14 15.32 9.17
C VAL A 448 -6.02 14.11 8.97
N VAL A 449 -5.43 12.93 9.09
CA VAL A 449 -6.14 11.65 9.19
C VAL A 449 -5.84 11.05 10.55
N VAL A 450 -6.86 10.50 11.21
CA VAL A 450 -6.69 9.74 12.45
C VAL A 450 -7.01 8.28 12.15
N THR A 451 -6.11 7.38 12.57
CA THR A 451 -6.35 5.94 12.50
C THR A 451 -6.63 5.40 13.90
N GLU A 452 -7.62 4.52 13.99
CA GLU A 452 -8.06 3.89 15.23
C GLU A 452 -8.16 2.37 15.05
N VAL A 453 -7.90 1.62 16.12
CA VAL A 453 -8.04 0.17 16.13
C VAL A 453 -9.44 -0.16 16.65
N GLN A 454 -10.28 -0.72 15.79
CA GLN A 454 -11.67 -1.05 16.10
C GLN A 454 -11.83 -2.46 16.69
N ARG A 455 -10.99 -3.41 16.27
CA ARG A 455 -10.95 -4.81 16.75
C ARG A 455 -9.53 -5.36 16.71
N ASP A 456 -9.21 -6.30 17.59
CA ASP A 456 -7.85 -6.83 17.81
C ASP A 456 -7.92 -8.30 18.30
N SER A 457 -7.25 -9.24 17.61
CA SER A 457 -6.88 -10.58 18.16
C SER A 457 -5.70 -11.29 17.43
N ALA A 458 -4.78 -10.53 16.85
CA ALA A 458 -3.57 -10.98 16.16
C ALA A 458 -2.70 -11.96 16.99
N ILE A 459 -2.66 -11.84 18.32
CA ILE A 459 -1.88 -12.77 19.17
C ILE A 459 -2.48 -14.19 19.13
N GLN A 460 -3.80 -14.31 19.17
CA GLN A 460 -4.46 -15.63 19.14
C GLN A 460 -4.32 -16.30 17.76
N ALA A 461 -4.32 -15.51 16.68
CA ALA A 461 -4.02 -16.01 15.34
C ALA A 461 -2.59 -16.56 15.23
N LEU A 462 -1.60 -15.83 15.76
CA LEU A 462 -0.19 -16.18 15.72
C LEU A 462 0.11 -17.44 16.54
N LEU A 463 -0.42 -17.52 17.77
CA LEU A 463 -0.26 -18.67 18.65
C LEU A 463 -0.88 -19.94 18.05
N ALA A 464 -2.01 -19.84 17.35
CA ALA A 464 -2.62 -20.98 16.68
C ALA A 464 -1.82 -21.48 15.48
N ALA A 465 -1.28 -20.56 14.67
CA ALA A 465 -0.45 -20.90 13.52
C ALA A 465 0.85 -21.61 13.94
N GLU A 466 1.56 -21.08 14.95
CA GLU A 466 2.79 -21.68 15.48
C GLU A 466 2.56 -23.02 16.19
N ALA A 467 1.37 -23.23 16.77
CA ALA A 467 1.00 -24.48 17.40
C ALA A 467 0.38 -25.53 16.44
N GLY A 468 0.24 -25.20 15.15
CA GLY A 468 -0.42 -26.09 14.18
C GLY A 468 -1.92 -26.29 14.42
N ALA A 469 -2.57 -25.38 15.16
CA ALA A 469 -3.98 -25.43 15.49
C ALA A 469 -4.82 -24.61 14.48
N VAL A 470 -6.01 -25.09 14.14
CA VAL A 470 -6.97 -24.38 13.28
C VAL A 470 -8.01 -23.69 14.15
N LEU A 471 -7.87 -22.38 14.37
CA LEU A 471 -8.93 -21.57 14.98
C LEU A 471 -9.92 -21.07 13.91
N ARG A 472 -11.20 -21.00 14.27
CA ARG A 472 -12.28 -20.49 13.39
C ARG A 472 -12.49 -18.99 13.62
N SER A 473 -12.85 -18.22 12.60
CA SER A 473 -13.22 -16.81 12.79
C SER A 473 -14.68 -16.68 13.23
N GLY A 474 -15.00 -15.72 14.11
CA GLY A 474 -16.34 -15.57 14.70
C GLY A 474 -16.50 -14.36 15.62
N PRO A 475 -17.74 -13.95 15.96
CA PRO A 475 -18.05 -12.71 16.67
C PRO A 475 -17.95 -12.80 18.21
N VAL A 476 -17.37 -13.89 18.75
CA VAL A 476 -17.34 -14.23 20.19
C VAL A 476 -16.21 -13.47 20.90
N PRO A 477 -16.29 -13.22 22.23
CA PRO A 477 -15.25 -12.47 22.95
C PRO A 477 -13.88 -13.16 22.82
N THR A 478 -12.94 -12.42 22.26
CA THR A 478 -11.53 -12.78 22.12
C THR A 478 -10.70 -12.07 23.19
N ILE A 479 -9.49 -12.57 23.46
CA ILE A 479 -8.52 -11.81 24.26
C ILE A 479 -8.20 -10.52 23.47
N PRO A 480 -8.42 -9.30 24.00
CA PRO A 480 -8.18 -8.07 23.24
C PRO A 480 -6.68 -7.79 23.08
N ASP A 481 -6.16 -7.57 21.86
CA ASP A 481 -4.75 -7.12 21.68
C ASP A 481 -4.50 -5.63 21.97
N GLY A 482 -5.48 -4.89 22.50
CA GLY A 482 -5.25 -3.54 23.05
C GLY A 482 -4.10 -3.51 24.09
N HIS A 483 -3.71 -4.68 24.60
CA HIS A 483 -2.59 -4.91 25.50
C HIS A 483 -1.26 -5.30 24.82
N ALA A 484 -1.27 -5.74 23.56
CA ALA A 484 -0.07 -5.97 22.74
C ALA A 484 0.47 -4.68 22.12
N HIS A 485 -0.40 -3.68 22.00
CA HIS A 485 -0.08 -2.39 21.42
C HIS A 485 0.90 -1.54 22.22
N ALA A 486 1.08 -1.83 23.51
CA ALA A 486 2.10 -1.20 24.32
C ALA A 486 3.52 -1.74 24.07
N GLY A 487 3.68 -2.75 23.20
CA GLY A 487 4.99 -3.30 22.83
C GLY A 487 4.98 -4.06 21.49
N VAL A 488 5.48 -3.41 20.43
CA VAL A 488 6.31 -4.04 19.37
C VAL A 488 5.76 -5.33 18.71
N LEU A 489 4.50 -5.37 18.29
CA LEU A 489 3.98 -6.42 17.38
C LEU A 489 3.61 -5.90 15.98
N SER A 490 3.45 -4.59 15.82
CA SER A 490 3.09 -3.96 14.53
C SER A 490 4.22 -3.96 13.49
N SER A 491 5.48 -4.19 13.87
CA SER A 491 6.60 -4.28 12.93
C SER A 491 6.71 -5.65 12.23
N LEU A 492 6.00 -6.68 12.72
CA LEU A 492 6.20 -8.07 12.27
C LEU A 492 5.20 -8.55 11.22
N LEU A 493 4.01 -7.96 11.16
CA LEU A 493 2.94 -8.40 10.26
C LEU A 493 3.09 -7.91 8.81
N ILE A 494 4.19 -7.24 8.46
CA ILE A 494 4.50 -6.81 7.08
C ILE A 494 5.47 -7.80 6.39
N GLY A 495 6.02 -8.78 7.12
CA GLY A 495 7.13 -9.62 6.65
C GLY A 495 6.83 -11.09 6.39
N GLY A 496 5.58 -11.55 6.47
CA GLY A 496 5.30 -12.98 6.34
C GLY A 496 3.90 -13.24 5.82
N LEU A 497 3.83 -13.64 4.54
CA LEU A 497 2.87 -14.60 3.96
C LEU A 497 3.17 -14.68 2.45
N SER A 498 4.25 -15.39 2.12
CA SER A 498 4.48 -16.14 0.88
C SER A 498 5.78 -16.92 1.04
#